data_AF-A0A0G4MSJ2-F1
#
_entry.id   AF-A0A0G4MSJ2-F1
#
_cell.length_a   1.000
_cell.length_b   1.000
_cell.length_c   1.000
_cell.angle_alpha   90.00
_cell.angle_beta   90.00
_cell.angle_gamma   90.00
#
_symmetry.space_group_name_H-M   'P 1'
#
loop_
_entity.id
_entity.type
_entity.pdbx_description
1 polymer ?
#
loop_
_entity_poly.entity_id
_entity_poly.type
_entity_poly.pdbx_seq_one_letter_code
_entity_poly.pdbx_strand_id
1 'polypeptide(L)'
;MAAWVNMLLLSSSGPIKTPVGACATSVESVDIGYETIMEGKAKIVFVGGFDDFGEEGSYEFANMKASSNAVDELAHGRTPKEMSRPTTTT
;
A
#
# COMPACT_ATOMS: atom_id res chain seq x y z
N MET A 1 6.54 -10.83 -1.47
CA MET A 1 7.63 -10.13 -2.21
C MET A 1 8.99 -10.18 -1.52
N ALA A 2 9.11 -9.91 -0.22
CA ALA A 2 10.41 -9.83 0.48
C ALA A 2 11.33 -11.06 0.29
N ALA A 3 10.78 -12.28 0.30
CA ALA A 3 11.56 -13.50 0.09
C ALA A 3 12.26 -13.53 -1.29
N TRP A 4 11.56 -13.17 -2.37
CA TRP A 4 12.13 -13.12 -3.72
C TRP A 4 13.23 -12.05 -3.83
N VAL A 5 13.02 -10.87 -3.24
CA VAL A 5 14.05 -9.82 -3.19
C VAL A 5 15.31 -10.35 -2.50
N ASN A 6 15.15 -11.09 -1.40
CA ASN A 6 16.30 -11.65 -0.70
C ASN A 6 17.00 -12.76 -1.50
N MET A 7 16.27 -13.69 -2.09
CA MET A 7 16.83 -14.82 -2.85
C MET A 7 17.51 -14.39 -4.16
N LEU A 8 17.01 -13.33 -4.79
CA LEU A 8 17.48 -12.91 -6.12
C LEU A 8 18.51 -11.77 -6.07
N LEU A 9 18.54 -10.96 -5.01
CA LEU A 9 19.35 -9.73 -4.97
C LEU A 9 20.22 -9.58 -3.71
N LEU A 10 19.63 -9.74 -2.51
CA LEU A 10 20.30 -9.30 -1.26
C LEU A 10 21.08 -10.40 -0.54
N SER A 11 20.60 -11.66 -0.59
CA SER A 11 21.15 -12.81 0.14
C SER A 11 21.42 -12.53 1.64
N SER A 12 20.58 -11.73 2.28
CA SER A 12 20.74 -11.36 3.68
C SER A 12 20.20 -12.46 4.62
N SER A 13 20.84 -12.58 5.79
CA SER A 13 20.37 -13.41 6.91
C SER A 13 19.92 -12.56 8.11
N GLY A 14 19.52 -11.30 7.84
CA GLY A 14 19.02 -10.37 8.84
C GLY A 14 17.53 -10.54 9.15
N PRO A 15 16.93 -9.65 9.96
CA PRO A 15 15.51 -9.69 10.28
C PRO A 15 14.61 -9.57 9.05
N ILE A 16 13.50 -10.33 9.03
CA ILE A 16 12.43 -10.23 8.04
C ILE A 16 11.09 -10.05 8.75
N LYS A 17 10.61 -8.79 8.82
CA LYS A 17 9.33 -8.42 9.43
C LYS A 17 8.39 -7.90 8.33
N THR A 18 7.33 -8.64 8.02
CA THR A 18 6.38 -8.32 6.92
C THR A 18 5.03 -7.88 7.48
N PRO A 19 4.83 -6.58 7.77
CA PRO A 19 3.60 -6.07 8.36
C PRO A 19 2.40 -6.14 7.40
N VAL A 20 1.19 -6.05 7.98
CA VAL A 20 -0.07 -5.97 7.25
C VAL A 20 -0.94 -4.90 7.93
N GLY A 21 -1.02 -3.73 7.29
CA GLY A 21 -1.72 -2.55 7.80
C GLY A 21 -2.68 -1.91 6.78
N ALA A 22 -3.14 -2.70 5.81
CA ALA A 22 -3.96 -2.24 4.68
C ALA A 22 -3.39 -0.95 4.04
N CYS A 23 -4.21 0.08 3.87
CA CYS A 23 -3.83 1.37 3.27
C CYS A 23 -2.67 2.09 3.97
N ALA A 24 -2.34 1.72 5.22
CA ALA A 24 -1.28 2.34 6.02
C ALA A 24 0.00 1.49 6.10
N THR A 25 0.05 0.32 5.45
CA THR A 25 1.15 -0.66 5.59
C THR A 25 2.54 -0.05 5.34
N SER A 26 2.68 0.85 4.36
CA SER A 26 3.98 1.46 4.06
C SER A 26 4.52 2.29 5.23
N VAL A 27 3.66 2.97 5.98
CA VAL A 27 4.06 3.75 7.16
C VAL A 27 4.38 2.82 8.32
N GLU A 28 3.58 1.78 8.53
CA GLU A 28 3.85 0.73 9.52
C GLU A 28 5.22 0.05 9.26
N SER A 29 5.55 -0.20 7.99
CA SER A 29 6.85 -0.76 7.61
C SER A 29 8.02 0.17 7.95
N VAL A 30 7.85 1.49 7.79
CA VAL A 30 8.87 2.47 8.17
C VAL A 30 9.09 2.47 9.68
N ASP A 31 8.01 2.44 10.47
CA ASP A 31 8.08 2.41 11.93
C ASP A 31 8.83 1.16 12.42
N ILE A 32 8.42 -0.02 11.94
CA ILE A 32 9.09 -1.29 12.24
C ILE A 32 10.56 -1.27 11.81
N GLY A 33 10.86 -0.68 10.65
CA GLY A 33 12.23 -0.55 10.15
C GLY A 33 13.09 0.32 11.06
N TYR A 34 12.55 1.46 11.50
CA TYR A 34 13.19 2.37 12.46
C TYR A 34 13.47 1.65 13.79
N GLU A 35 12.47 1.02 14.39
CA GLU A 35 12.64 0.28 15.65
C GLU A 35 13.68 -0.84 15.50
N THR A 36 13.66 -1.59 14.41
CA THR A 36 14.62 -2.68 14.16
C THR A 36 16.06 -2.19 14.13
N ILE A 37 16.31 -0.98 13.62
CA ILE A 37 17.63 -0.34 13.64
C ILE A 37 17.97 0.13 15.05
N MET A 38 17.05 0.81 15.74
CA MET A 38 17.26 1.36 17.08
C MET A 38 17.48 0.28 18.14
N GLU A 39 16.84 -0.88 17.99
CA GLU A 39 17.07 -2.07 18.82
C GLU A 39 18.43 -2.76 18.53
N GLY A 40 19.18 -2.31 17.52
CA GLY A 40 20.47 -2.88 17.13
C GLY A 40 20.36 -4.21 16.39
N LYS A 41 19.16 -4.61 15.95
CA LYS A 41 18.93 -5.90 15.25
C LYS A 41 19.37 -5.86 13.78
N ALA A 42 19.44 -4.67 13.18
CA ALA A 42 19.95 -4.46 11.83
C ALA A 42 20.63 -3.09 11.69
N LYS A 43 21.57 -2.95 10.76
CA LYS A 43 22.19 -1.66 10.39
C LYS A 43 21.53 -1.01 9.18
N ILE A 44 20.93 -1.82 8.31
CA ILE A 44 20.24 -1.42 7.08
C ILE A 44 18.97 -2.25 7.03
N VAL A 45 17.84 -1.61 6.75
CA VAL A 45 16.53 -2.27 6.60
C VAL A 45 15.85 -1.70 5.36
N PHE A 46 15.34 -2.56 4.48
CA PHE A 46 14.48 -2.17 3.38
C PHE A 46 13.03 -2.10 3.88
N VAL A 47 12.36 -0.98 3.61
CA VAL A 47 10.99 -0.69 4.07
C VAL A 47 10.10 -0.32 2.89
N GLY A 48 8.79 -0.51 3.01
CA GLY A 48 7.80 -0.12 2.01
C GLY A 48 6.51 -0.93 2.07
N GLY A 49 5.70 -0.82 1.01
CA GLY A 49 4.46 -1.57 0.84
C GLY A 49 4.18 -1.78 -0.65
N PHE A 50 3.39 -2.80 -0.96
CA PHE A 50 2.91 -3.10 -2.30
C PHE A 50 1.52 -3.70 -2.19
N ASP A 51 0.65 -3.37 -3.13
CA ASP A 51 -0.67 -3.97 -3.32
C ASP A 51 -0.93 -4.01 -4.83
N ASP A 52 -1.86 -4.87 -5.26
CA ASP A 52 -2.25 -5.03 -6.66
C ASP A 52 -3.72 -4.65 -6.87
N PHE A 53 -4.10 -4.43 -8.13
CA PHE A 53 -5.47 -4.15 -8.53
C PHE A 53 -6.03 -5.32 -9.36
N GLY A 54 -7.10 -5.96 -8.85
CA GLY A 54 -7.78 -7.07 -9.50
C GLY A 54 -9.31 -6.94 -9.45
N GLU A 55 -10.02 -7.82 -10.15
CA GLU A 55 -11.48 -7.79 -10.31
C GLU A 55 -12.19 -7.88 -8.95
N GLU A 56 -11.86 -8.89 -8.16
CA GLU A 56 -12.52 -9.16 -6.88
C GLU A 56 -12.28 -8.02 -5.89
N GLY A 57 -11.06 -7.50 -5.82
CA GLY A 57 -10.73 -6.36 -4.98
C GLY A 57 -11.52 -5.11 -5.39
N SER A 58 -11.58 -4.81 -6.69
CA SER A 58 -12.34 -3.66 -7.19
C SER A 58 -13.84 -3.80 -6.89
N TYR A 59 -14.40 -5.01 -7.07
CA TYR A 59 -15.82 -5.29 -6.82
C TYR A 59 -16.17 -5.16 -5.34
N GLU A 60 -15.37 -5.74 -4.44
CA GLU A 60 -15.68 -5.70 -3.00
C GLU A 60 -15.50 -4.30 -2.40
N PHE A 61 -14.51 -3.51 -2.83
CA PHE A 61 -14.41 -2.11 -2.41
C PHE A 61 -15.59 -1.26 -2.90
N ALA A 62 -16.17 -1.59 -4.07
CA ALA A 62 -17.40 -0.96 -4.54
C ALA A 62 -18.61 -1.37 -3.69
N ASN A 63 -18.73 -2.65 -3.29
CA ASN A 63 -19.78 -3.12 -2.38
C ASN A 63 -19.73 -2.41 -1.01
N MET A 64 -18.53 -2.11 -0.53
CA MET A 64 -18.30 -1.32 0.68
C MET A 64 -18.59 0.18 0.48
N LYS A 65 -18.89 0.62 -0.74
CA LYS A 65 -19.04 2.03 -1.13
C LYS A 65 -17.80 2.87 -0.82
N ALA A 66 -16.62 2.26 -0.89
CA ALA A 66 -15.34 2.91 -0.61
C ALA A 66 -14.74 3.58 -1.85
N SER A 67 -15.00 3.03 -3.05
CA SER A 67 -14.55 3.59 -4.33
C SER A 67 -15.58 4.55 -4.92
N SER A 68 -15.12 5.51 -5.74
CA SER A 68 -16.00 6.39 -6.51
C SER A 68 -16.74 5.61 -7.61
N ASN A 69 -18.05 5.84 -7.76
CA ASN A 69 -18.82 5.24 -8.85
C ASN A 69 -18.57 6.00 -10.17
N ALA A 70 -17.92 5.34 -11.13
CA ALA A 70 -17.58 5.95 -12.41
C ALA A 70 -18.79 6.42 -13.24
N VAL A 71 -19.93 5.71 -13.17
CA VAL A 71 -21.16 6.10 -13.91
C VAL A 71 -21.71 7.41 -13.37
N ASP A 72 -21.78 7.52 -12.05
CA ASP A 72 -22.28 8.72 -11.38
C ASP A 72 -21.34 9.89 -11.66
N GLU A 73 -20.03 9.68 -11.54
CA GLU A 73 -19.02 10.70 -11.78
C GLU A 73 -19.05 11.24 -13.23
N LEU A 74 -19.21 10.36 -14.21
CA LEU A 74 -19.38 10.75 -15.62
C LEU A 74 -20.70 11.51 -15.82
N ALA A 75 -21.78 11.11 -15.16
CA ALA A 75 -23.05 11.84 -15.19
C ALA A 75 -22.94 13.24 -14.58
N HIS A 76 -22.06 13.43 -13.59
CA HIS A 76 -21.69 14.74 -13.04
C HIS A 76 -20.67 15.51 -13.92
N GLY A 77 -20.36 15.01 -15.12
CA GLY A 77 -19.46 15.67 -16.08
C GLY A 77 -17.98 15.61 -15.71
N ARG A 78 -17.59 14.73 -14.78
CA ARG A 78 -16.18 14.59 -14.37
C ARG A 78 -15.41 13.74 -15.36
N THR A 79 -14.20 14.19 -15.70
CA THR A 79 -13.25 13.36 -16.42
C THR A 79 -12.56 12.38 -15.45
N PRO A 80 -12.02 11.23 -15.91
CA PRO A 80 -11.30 10.30 -15.05
C PRO A 80 -10.15 10.94 -14.26
N LYS A 81 -9.51 11.98 -14.82
CA LYS A 81 -8.43 12.73 -14.17
C LYS A 81 -8.89 13.48 -12.92
N GLU A 82 -10.18 13.81 -12.83
CA GLU A 82 -10.76 14.63 -11.77
C GLU A 82 -11.54 13.80 -10.73
N MET A 83 -11.64 12.47 -10.92
CA MET A 83 -12.39 11.58 -10.01
C MET A 83 -11.73 11.45 -8.63
N SER A 84 -10.40 11.57 -8.54
CA SER A 84 -9.69 11.62 -7.26
C SER A 84 -9.45 13.07 -6.84
N ARG A 85 -10.23 13.53 -5.85
CA ARG A 85 -10.23 14.94 -5.41
C ARG A 85 -10.39 15.06 -3.88
N PRO A 86 -9.31 14.84 -3.11
CA PRO A 86 -9.34 15.01 -1.67
C PRO A 86 -9.79 16.42 -1.26
N THR A 87 -10.53 16.52 -0.15
CA THR A 87 -10.95 17.79 0.47
C THR A 87 -11.84 18.71 -0.36
N THR A 88 -12.50 18.21 -1.41
CA THR A 88 -13.49 18.98 -2.18
C THR A 88 -14.93 18.66 -1.78
N THR A 89 -15.85 19.60 -2.00
CA THR A 89 -17.30 19.42 -1.76
C THR A 89 -18.02 18.79 -2.96
N THR A 90 -17.41 18.88 -4.14
CA THR A 90 -17.96 18.38 -5.42
C THR A 90 -16.92 17.59 -6.14
#